data_AF-D4M607-F1
#
_entry.id   AF-D4M607-F1
#
_cell.length_a   1.000
_cell.length_b   1.000
_cell.length_c   1.000
_cell.angle_alpha   90.00
_cell.angle_beta   90.00
_cell.angle_gamma   90.00
#
_symmetry.space_group_name_H-M   'P 1'
#
loop_
_entity.id
_entity.type
_entity.pdbx_description
1 polymer ?
#
loop_
_entity_poly.entity_id
_entity_poly.type
_entity_poly.pdbx_seq_one_letter_code
_entity_poly.pdbx_strand_id
1 'polypeptide(L)'
;MKRRHLFSTELKYDFGNRRFYISVLALCAVLLIVALPYRNHLISFGGSTEGKAWLCTFNYAITSEKALLFFPLLVPLATAADIQEELHSRYAWFLINRIGKRNYIWMKSFGVAFTGGAISVSAAGIALVVFIVICRNIPTLNTLQNISEVISITGIGFIRLFLNGALWSLCGSLTAVLTKNKYLSCAVPFILYYVLTVFQERYYRNYFFLSPKQWASPAYYGNGFCLLALLLISSLLALALRKCVVRRVVA
;
A
#
# COMPACT_ATOMS: atom_id res chain seq x y z
N MET A 1 3.16 31.34 4.93
CA MET A 1 2.31 30.34 4.23
C MET A 1 1.81 29.30 5.25
N LYS A 2 0.50 29.06 5.35
CA LYS A 2 -0.06 28.05 6.27
C LYS A 2 0.36 26.63 5.83
N ARG A 3 0.82 25.78 6.77
CA ARG A 3 1.29 24.39 6.54
C ARG A 3 0.37 23.55 5.64
N ARG A 4 -0.95 23.74 5.75
CA ARG A 4 -1.94 23.01 4.94
C ARG A 4 -1.80 23.27 3.43
N HIS A 5 -1.52 24.50 3.03
CA HIS A 5 -1.40 24.87 1.62
C HIS A 5 -0.20 24.17 0.96
N LEU A 6 0.92 24.07 1.67
CA LEU A 6 2.14 23.41 1.18
C LEU A 6 1.94 21.91 0.98
N PHE A 7 1.25 21.27 1.92
CA PHE A 7 0.89 19.86 1.79
C PHE A 7 -0.02 19.62 0.57
N SER A 8 -1.01 20.48 0.35
CA SER A 8 -1.89 20.37 -0.82
C SER A 8 -1.16 20.59 -2.16
N THR A 9 -0.14 21.43 -2.21
CA THR A 9 0.66 21.62 -3.44
C THR A 9 1.52 20.41 -3.76
N GLU A 10 2.14 19.78 -2.75
CA GLU A 10 2.89 18.53 -2.95
C GLU A 10 1.97 17.41 -3.42
N LEU A 11 0.80 17.23 -2.80
CA LEU A 11 -0.14 16.20 -3.24
C LEU A 11 -0.60 16.40 -4.68
N LYS A 12 -0.86 17.66 -5.10
CA LYS A 12 -1.19 17.95 -6.50
C LYS A 12 -0.06 17.59 -7.46
N TYR A 13 1.19 17.84 -7.05
CA TYR A 13 2.36 17.45 -7.82
C TYR A 13 2.48 15.92 -7.92
N ASP A 14 2.34 15.21 -6.81
CA ASP A 14 2.44 13.75 -6.74
C ASP A 14 1.33 13.06 -7.56
N PHE A 15 0.09 13.57 -7.52
CA PHE A 15 -1.01 13.09 -8.36
C PHE A 15 -0.89 13.47 -9.83
N GLY A 16 -0.10 14.50 -10.17
CA GLY A 16 0.21 14.86 -11.55
C GLY A 16 1.32 14.00 -12.16
N ASN A 17 2.07 13.26 -11.35
CA ASN A 17 3.21 12.48 -11.80
C ASN A 17 2.78 11.23 -12.59
N ARG A 18 3.37 11.01 -13.76
CA ARG A 18 3.10 9.82 -14.60
C ARG A 18 3.40 8.52 -13.84
N ARG A 19 4.39 8.52 -12.95
CA ARG A 19 4.77 7.35 -12.13
C ARG A 19 3.64 6.88 -11.23
N PHE A 20 2.81 7.80 -10.72
CA PHE A 20 1.63 7.50 -9.92
C PHE A 20 0.63 6.65 -10.72
N TYR A 21 0.23 7.13 -11.89
CA TYR A 21 -0.74 6.42 -12.75
C TYR A 21 -0.21 5.07 -13.25
N ILE A 22 1.06 4.98 -13.62
CA ILE A 22 1.69 3.71 -14.03
C ILE A 22 1.60 2.69 -12.89
N SER A 23 1.89 3.11 -11.66
CA SER A 23 1.84 2.22 -10.50
C SER A 23 0.42 1.81 -10.14
N VAL A 24 -0.56 2.71 -10.24
CA VAL A 24 -1.98 2.39 -10.04
C VAL A 24 -2.48 1.39 -11.08
N LEU A 25 -2.18 1.61 -12.37
CA LEU A 25 -2.59 0.71 -13.44
C LEU A 25 -1.92 -0.66 -13.33
N ALA A 26 -0.63 -0.70 -13.02
CA ALA A 26 0.10 -1.95 -12.82
C ALA A 26 -0.46 -2.75 -11.64
N LEU A 27 -0.72 -2.09 -10.50
CA LEU A 27 -1.27 -2.75 -9.31
C LEU A 27 -2.70 -3.24 -9.58
N CYS A 28 -3.52 -2.44 -10.27
CA CYS A 28 -4.85 -2.85 -10.71
C CYS A 28 -4.79 -4.09 -11.63
N ALA A 29 -3.87 -4.12 -12.61
CA ALA A 29 -3.71 -5.26 -13.50
C ALA A 29 -3.33 -6.53 -12.73
N VAL A 30 -2.42 -6.42 -11.76
CA VAL A 30 -2.05 -7.55 -10.88
C VAL A 30 -3.26 -8.07 -10.10
N LEU A 31 -4.05 -7.19 -9.48
CA LEU A 31 -5.25 -7.60 -8.74
C LEU A 31 -6.25 -8.33 -9.65
N LEU A 32 -6.44 -7.86 -10.88
CA LEU A 32 -7.32 -8.51 -11.84
C LEU A 32 -6.80 -9.91 -12.22
N ILE A 33 -5.51 -10.03 -12.59
CA ILE A 33 -4.90 -11.30 -13.00
C ILE A 33 -4.99 -12.34 -11.87
N VAL A 34 -4.73 -11.94 -10.62
CA VAL A 34 -4.78 -12.84 -9.47
C VAL A 34 -6.21 -13.32 -9.18
N ALA A 35 -7.22 -12.51 -9.48
CA ALA A 35 -8.61 -12.81 -9.19
C ALA A 35 -9.32 -13.67 -10.27
N LEU A 36 -8.87 -13.64 -11.52
CA LEU A 36 -9.41 -14.45 -12.62
C LEU A 36 -9.54 -15.97 -12.31
N PRO A 37 -8.52 -16.66 -11.76
CA PRO A 37 -8.65 -18.09 -11.45
C PRO A 37 -9.71 -18.37 -10.39
N TYR A 38 -9.85 -17.48 -9.40
CA TYR A 38 -10.85 -17.62 -8.35
C TYR A 38 -12.28 -17.43 -8.89
N ARG A 39 -12.46 -16.48 -9.82
CA ARG A 39 -13.72 -16.33 -10.54
C ARG A 39 -14.09 -17.60 -11.32
N ASN A 40 -13.14 -18.19 -12.05
CA ASN A 40 -13.40 -19.40 -12.83
C ASN A 40 -13.79 -20.58 -11.93
N HIS A 41 -13.18 -20.67 -10.75
CA HIS A 41 -13.59 -21.59 -9.70
C HIS A 41 -15.04 -21.34 -9.27
N LEU A 42 -15.43 -20.10 -8.97
CA LEU A 42 -16.84 -19.81 -8.61
C LEU A 42 -17.84 -20.21 -9.71
N ILE A 43 -17.46 -20.11 -10.98
CA ILE A 43 -18.30 -20.54 -12.11
C ILE A 43 -18.42 -22.07 -12.13
N SER A 44 -17.32 -22.81 -11.94
CA SER A 44 -17.36 -24.28 -11.93
C SER A 44 -18.14 -24.85 -10.74
N PHE A 45 -18.17 -24.14 -9.62
CA PHE A 45 -18.99 -24.48 -8.44
C PHE A 45 -20.47 -24.10 -8.58
N GLY A 46 -20.87 -23.47 -9.70
CA GLY A 46 -22.26 -23.10 -9.96
C GLY A 46 -22.76 -21.89 -9.17
N GLY A 47 -21.90 -21.18 -8.45
CA GLY A 47 -22.26 -19.98 -7.69
C GLY A 47 -21.41 -19.76 -6.44
N SER A 48 -21.63 -18.62 -5.78
CA SER A 48 -20.93 -18.25 -4.54
C SER A 48 -21.79 -18.53 -3.31
N THR A 49 -21.23 -19.23 -2.32
CA THR A 49 -21.87 -19.58 -1.04
C THR A 49 -21.66 -18.52 0.05
N GLU A 50 -20.55 -17.78 -0.01
CA GLU A 50 -20.16 -16.80 1.01
C GLU A 50 -20.76 -15.40 0.78
N GLY A 51 -21.52 -15.22 -0.32
CA GLY A 51 -22.14 -13.95 -0.66
C GLY A 51 -22.04 -13.55 -2.12
N LYS A 52 -22.20 -12.26 -2.39
CA LYS A 52 -22.07 -11.68 -3.74
C LYS A 52 -20.72 -12.04 -4.37
N ALA A 53 -20.76 -12.67 -5.54
CA ALA A 53 -19.57 -13.19 -6.21
C ALA A 53 -18.49 -12.13 -6.46
N TRP A 54 -18.88 -10.89 -6.80
CA TRP A 54 -17.93 -9.78 -6.99
C TRP A 54 -17.20 -9.41 -5.69
N LEU A 55 -17.88 -9.46 -4.55
CA LEU A 55 -17.31 -9.12 -3.24
C LEU A 55 -16.33 -10.20 -2.78
N CYS A 56 -16.70 -11.47 -2.92
CA CYS A 56 -15.81 -12.60 -2.60
C CYS A 56 -14.56 -12.57 -3.49
N THR A 57 -14.73 -12.31 -4.78
CA THR A 57 -13.61 -12.20 -5.74
C THR A 57 -12.69 -11.01 -5.41
N PHE A 58 -13.27 -9.87 -5.04
CA PHE A 58 -12.52 -8.69 -4.61
C PHE A 58 -11.75 -8.94 -3.30
N ASN A 59 -12.40 -9.53 -2.31
CA ASN A 59 -11.76 -9.88 -1.04
C ASN A 59 -10.60 -10.83 -1.28
N TYR A 60 -10.80 -11.87 -2.10
CA TYR A 60 -9.72 -12.78 -2.50
C TYR A 60 -8.57 -12.05 -3.20
N ALA A 61 -8.86 -11.11 -4.12
CA ALA A 61 -7.82 -10.35 -4.82
C ALA A 61 -6.92 -9.57 -3.86
N ILE A 62 -7.50 -9.00 -2.80
CA ILE A 62 -6.78 -8.18 -1.81
C ILE A 62 -6.03 -9.03 -0.79
N THR A 63 -6.58 -10.17 -0.41
CA THR A 63 -5.99 -11.05 0.62
C THR A 63 -5.01 -12.06 0.04
N SER A 64 -5.04 -12.29 -1.28
CA SER A 64 -4.18 -13.27 -1.94
C SER A 64 -2.71 -12.95 -1.77
N GLU A 65 -1.95 -13.96 -1.38
CA GLU A 65 -0.51 -13.91 -1.17
C GLU A 65 0.24 -13.41 -2.41
N LYS A 66 -0.22 -13.87 -3.58
CA LYS A 66 0.37 -13.51 -4.87
C LYS A 66 0.21 -12.02 -5.14
N ALA A 67 -0.95 -11.44 -4.81
CA ALA A 67 -1.18 -10.00 -4.98
C ALA A 67 -0.38 -9.17 -3.98
N LEU A 68 -0.35 -9.59 -2.70
CA LEU A 68 0.31 -8.86 -1.62
C LEU A 68 1.82 -8.67 -1.84
N LEU A 69 2.47 -9.62 -2.50
CA LEU A 69 3.89 -9.56 -2.84
C LEU A 69 4.24 -8.43 -3.83
N PHE A 70 3.28 -7.97 -4.64
CA PHE A 70 3.50 -6.85 -5.58
C PHE A 70 3.33 -5.47 -4.96
N PHE A 71 2.69 -5.34 -3.79
CA PHE A 71 2.53 -4.05 -3.10
C PHE A 71 3.89 -3.40 -2.72
N PRO A 72 4.83 -4.12 -2.08
CA PRO A 72 6.17 -3.62 -1.79
C PRO A 72 6.98 -3.25 -3.04
N LEU A 73 6.61 -3.75 -4.22
CA LEU A 73 7.33 -3.48 -5.47
C LEU A 73 6.77 -2.25 -6.18
N LEU A 74 5.45 -2.22 -6.39
CA LEU A 74 4.79 -1.23 -7.23
C LEU A 74 4.51 0.09 -6.50
N VAL A 75 4.23 0.06 -5.19
CA VAL A 75 3.94 1.29 -4.45
C VAL A 75 5.19 2.18 -4.31
N PRO A 76 6.37 1.65 -3.91
CA PRO A 76 7.58 2.44 -3.83
C PRO A 76 8.09 2.95 -5.19
N LEU A 77 7.74 2.28 -6.28
CA LEU A 77 8.14 2.71 -7.63
C LEU A 77 7.67 4.13 -7.95
N ALA A 78 6.47 4.49 -7.51
CA ALA A 78 5.95 5.85 -7.69
C ALA A 78 6.56 6.84 -6.71
N THR A 79 6.63 6.50 -5.43
CA THR A 79 6.82 7.49 -4.35
C THR A 79 8.26 7.62 -3.89
N ALA A 80 9.02 6.52 -3.96
CA ALA A 80 10.26 6.39 -3.22
C ALA A 80 11.47 6.99 -3.95
N ALA A 81 11.32 7.28 -5.24
CA ALA A 81 12.30 8.00 -6.04
C ALA A 81 12.31 9.51 -5.75
N ASP A 82 11.15 10.08 -5.42
CA ASP A 82 10.96 11.53 -5.47
C ASP A 82 11.74 12.24 -4.35
N ILE A 83 11.78 11.68 -3.14
CA ILE A 83 12.62 12.22 -2.05
C ILE A 83 14.11 12.19 -2.43
N GLN A 84 14.56 11.11 -3.08
CA GLN A 84 15.95 10.93 -3.43
C GLN A 84 16.38 11.90 -4.53
N GLU A 85 15.55 12.07 -5.56
CA GLU A 85 15.77 13.02 -6.66
C GLU A 85 15.82 14.46 -6.14
N GLU A 86 14.95 14.81 -5.20
CA GLU A 86 14.89 16.15 -4.60
C GLU A 86 16.13 16.47 -3.75
N LEU A 87 16.61 15.48 -2.97
CA LEU A 87 17.83 15.61 -2.18
C LEU A 87 19.08 15.63 -3.05
N HIS A 88 19.09 14.89 -4.17
CA HIS A 88 20.22 14.85 -5.11
C HIS A 88 20.34 16.15 -5.91
N SER A 89 19.23 16.68 -6.42
CA SER A 89 19.17 17.92 -7.23
C SER A 89 19.40 19.21 -6.43
N ARG A 90 19.60 19.12 -5.11
CA ARG A 90 19.68 20.25 -4.17
C ARG A 90 18.42 21.13 -4.13
N TYR A 91 17.34 20.74 -4.82
CA TYR A 91 16.05 21.44 -4.73
C TYR A 91 15.52 21.49 -3.29
N ALA A 92 15.81 20.45 -2.51
CA ALA A 92 15.49 20.39 -1.09
C ALA A 92 16.01 21.60 -0.29
N TRP A 93 17.19 22.13 -0.59
CA TRP A 93 17.76 23.28 0.12
C TRP A 93 16.94 24.56 -0.08
N PHE A 94 16.47 24.80 -1.31
CA PHE A 94 15.60 25.93 -1.61
C PHE A 94 14.26 25.83 -0.87
N LEU A 95 13.69 24.62 -0.78
CA LEU A 95 12.44 24.38 -0.04
C LEU A 95 12.63 24.56 1.46
N ILE A 96 13.74 24.07 2.01
CA ILE A 96 14.06 24.20 3.43
C ILE A 96 14.19 25.67 3.83
N ASN A 97 14.85 26.50 3.01
CA ASN A 97 14.99 27.93 3.30
C ASN A 97 13.65 28.68 3.26
N ARG A 98 12.72 28.28 2.38
CA ARG A 98 11.42 28.94 2.24
C ARG A 98 10.37 28.49 3.29
N ILE A 99 10.35 27.21 3.62
CA ILE A 99 9.28 26.57 4.40
C ILE A 99 9.72 26.29 5.86
N GLY A 100 11.03 26.19 6.07
CA GLY A 100 11.64 25.77 7.32
C GLY A 100 11.85 24.26 7.40
N LYS A 101 12.99 23.84 7.97
CA LYS A 101 13.45 22.44 8.07
C LYS A 101 12.39 21.49 8.66
N ARG A 102 11.80 21.83 9.82
CA ARG A 102 10.80 20.99 10.48
C ARG A 102 9.56 20.78 9.60
N ASN A 103 9.08 21.85 8.97
CA ASN A 103 7.89 21.80 8.13
C ASN A 103 8.13 20.97 6.87
N TYR A 104 9.30 21.10 6.24
CA TYR A 104 9.72 20.30 5.08
C TYR A 104 9.68 18.81 5.38
N ILE A 105 10.35 18.39 6.46
CA ILE A 105 10.46 16.98 6.86
C ILE A 105 9.08 16.36 7.16
N TRP A 106 8.24 17.10 7.89
CA TRP A 106 6.88 16.66 8.21
C TRP A 106 6.02 16.51 6.95
N MET A 107 6.06 17.51 6.07
CA MET A 107 5.33 17.52 4.80
C MET A 107 5.75 16.34 3.93
N LYS A 108 7.06 16.13 3.73
CA LYS A 108 7.56 15.07 2.85
C LYS A 108 7.24 13.68 3.38
N SER A 109 7.40 13.45 4.69
CA SER A 109 7.06 12.17 5.31
C SER A 109 5.58 11.83 5.16
N PHE A 110 4.70 12.82 5.39
CA PHE A 110 3.27 12.62 5.24
C PHE A 110 2.82 12.52 3.78
N GLY A 111 3.44 13.28 2.88
CA GLY A 111 3.15 13.24 1.45
C GLY A 111 3.37 11.83 0.91
N VAL A 112 4.55 11.27 1.17
CA VAL A 112 4.94 9.91 0.75
C VAL A 112 4.04 8.83 1.35
N ALA A 113 3.68 8.94 2.64
CA ALA A 113 2.77 8.00 3.27
C ALA A 113 1.37 8.07 2.62
N PHE A 114 0.86 9.29 2.41
CA PHE A 114 -0.47 9.51 1.84
C PHE A 114 -0.55 9.08 0.37
N THR A 115 0.46 9.40 -0.44
CA THR A 115 0.49 9.00 -1.86
C THR A 115 0.61 7.48 -2.00
N GLY A 116 1.44 6.83 -1.19
CA GLY A 116 1.52 5.37 -1.16
C GLY A 116 0.19 4.70 -0.82
N GLY A 117 -0.51 5.22 0.19
CA GLY A 117 -1.85 4.77 0.53
C GLY A 117 -2.86 5.07 -0.58
N ALA A 118 -2.80 6.24 -1.21
CA ALA A 118 -3.70 6.62 -2.30
C ALA A 118 -3.54 5.72 -3.54
N ILE A 119 -2.31 5.29 -3.88
CA ILE A 119 -2.07 4.33 -4.97
C ILE A 119 -2.80 3.01 -4.69
N SER A 120 -2.66 2.49 -3.47
CA SER A 120 -3.30 1.21 -3.10
C SER A 120 -4.83 1.27 -3.12
N VAL A 121 -5.41 2.35 -2.60
CA VAL A 121 -6.88 2.53 -2.54
C VAL A 121 -7.46 2.80 -3.93
N SER A 122 -6.79 3.60 -4.76
CA SER A 122 -7.26 3.88 -6.13
C SER A 122 -7.21 2.62 -7.00
N ALA A 123 -6.12 1.84 -6.93
CA ALA A 123 -6.03 0.57 -7.64
C ALA A 123 -7.10 -0.43 -7.19
N ALA A 124 -7.33 -0.57 -5.88
CA ALA A 124 -8.40 -1.42 -5.36
C ALA A 124 -9.80 -0.91 -5.74
N GLY A 125 -10.03 0.39 -5.73
CA GLY A 125 -11.28 1.00 -6.16
C GLY A 125 -11.61 0.70 -7.62
N ILE A 126 -10.63 0.86 -8.52
CA ILE A 126 -10.78 0.52 -9.94
C ILE A 126 -11.05 -0.98 -10.10
N ALA A 127 -10.27 -1.83 -9.42
CA ALA A 127 -10.46 -3.28 -9.46
C ALA A 127 -11.87 -3.69 -8.97
N LEU A 128 -12.39 -3.05 -7.92
CA LEU A 128 -13.74 -3.30 -7.40
C LEU A 128 -14.80 -3.01 -8.48
N VAL A 129 -14.74 -1.85 -9.13
CA VAL A 129 -15.69 -1.50 -10.22
C VAL A 129 -15.63 -2.54 -11.33
N VAL A 130 -14.42 -2.97 -11.72
CA VAL A 130 -14.24 -4.00 -12.75
C VAL A 130 -14.82 -5.34 -12.31
N PHE A 131 -14.65 -5.76 -11.04
CA PHE A 131 -15.22 -7.00 -10.54
C PHE A 131 -16.75 -7.00 -10.48
N ILE A 132 -17.37 -5.85 -10.19
CA ILE A 132 -18.84 -5.71 -10.27
C ILE A 132 -19.33 -6.04 -11.69
N VAL A 133 -18.62 -5.56 -12.71
CA VAL A 133 -18.97 -5.81 -14.12
C VAL A 133 -18.71 -7.26 -14.51
N ILE A 134 -17.52 -7.80 -14.18
CA ILE A 134 -17.06 -9.13 -14.61
C ILE A 134 -17.84 -10.27 -13.93
N CYS A 135 -18.25 -10.08 -12.67
CA CYS A 135 -18.91 -11.11 -11.87
C CYS A 135 -20.45 -10.96 -11.83
N ARG A 136 -21.03 -10.09 -12.66
CA ARG A 136 -22.48 -9.82 -12.68
C ARG A 136 -23.34 -11.07 -12.92
N ASN A 137 -22.85 -11.99 -13.73
CA ASN A 137 -23.63 -13.16 -14.19
C ASN A 137 -23.49 -14.39 -13.27
N ILE A 138 -22.74 -14.30 -12.16
CA ILE A 138 -22.54 -15.44 -11.27
C ILE A 138 -23.63 -15.43 -10.19
N PRO A 139 -24.45 -16.48 -10.07
CA PRO A 139 -25.52 -16.53 -9.08
C PRO A 139 -24.97 -16.65 -7.66
N THR A 140 -25.66 -15.99 -6.72
CA THR A 140 -25.41 -16.14 -5.28
C THR A 140 -26.30 -17.23 -4.72
N LEU A 141 -25.71 -18.24 -4.08
CA LEU A 141 -26.43 -19.38 -3.53
C LEU A 141 -27.05 -19.04 -2.16
N ASN A 142 -26.46 -18.10 -1.42
CA ASN A 142 -26.98 -17.61 -0.14
C ASN A 142 -27.39 -16.13 -0.24
N THR A 143 -28.65 -15.84 0.12
CA THR A 143 -29.28 -14.50 0.03
C THR A 143 -29.22 -13.67 1.32
N LEU A 144 -28.73 -14.24 2.42
CA LEU A 144 -28.69 -13.58 3.74
C LEU A 144 -27.42 -12.75 3.97
N GLN A 145 -27.11 -11.81 3.07
CA GLN A 145 -26.08 -10.80 3.35
C GLN A 145 -26.69 -9.46 3.69
N ASN A 146 -26.52 -9.04 4.94
CA ASN A 146 -26.87 -7.70 5.39
C ASN A 146 -25.97 -6.66 4.71
N ILE A 147 -26.57 -5.57 4.22
CA ILE A 147 -25.87 -4.48 3.54
C ILE A 147 -24.81 -3.85 4.47
N SER A 148 -25.07 -3.80 5.78
CA SER A 148 -24.15 -3.28 6.79
C SER A 148 -22.85 -4.08 6.90
N GLU A 149 -22.90 -5.40 6.71
CA GLU A 149 -21.73 -6.27 6.80
C GLU A 149 -20.84 -6.17 5.57
N VAL A 150 -21.44 -5.97 4.38
CA VAL A 150 -20.69 -5.68 3.15
C VAL A 150 -19.92 -4.37 3.28
N ILE A 151 -20.55 -3.33 3.84
CA ILE A 151 -19.90 -2.02 4.04
C ILE A 151 -18.76 -2.13 5.05
N SER A 152 -18.92 -2.89 6.13
CA SER A 152 -17.88 -3.03 7.15
C SER A 152 -16.67 -3.80 6.62
N ILE A 153 -16.89 -4.92 5.91
CA ILE A 153 -15.80 -5.74 5.35
C ILE A 153 -15.01 -4.95 4.29
N THR A 154 -15.71 -4.29 3.38
CA THR A 154 -15.07 -3.47 2.33
C THR A 154 -14.34 -2.27 2.92
N GLY A 155 -14.99 -1.53 3.84
CA GLY A 155 -14.40 -0.36 4.49
C GLY A 155 -13.12 -0.69 5.26
N ILE A 156 -13.14 -1.75 6.07
CA ILE A 156 -11.95 -2.21 6.80
C ILE A 156 -10.87 -2.73 5.83
N GLY A 157 -11.26 -3.35 4.70
CA GLY A 157 -10.36 -3.70 3.61
C GLY A 157 -9.60 -2.50 3.04
N PHE A 158 -10.31 -1.42 2.69
CA PHE A 158 -9.70 -0.21 2.15
C PHE A 158 -8.76 0.47 3.13
N ILE A 159 -9.12 0.54 4.41
CA ILE A 159 -8.25 1.15 5.44
C ILE A 159 -6.96 0.34 5.60
N ARG A 160 -7.04 -1.00 5.63
CA ARG A 160 -5.86 -1.88 5.68
C ARG A 160 -4.96 -1.70 4.46
N LEU A 161 -5.56 -1.66 3.27
CA LEU A 161 -4.83 -1.42 2.02
C LEU A 161 -4.10 -0.08 2.04
N PHE A 162 -4.78 0.99 2.46
CA PHE A 162 -4.19 2.32 2.59
C PHE A 162 -2.96 2.30 3.49
N LEU A 163 -3.06 1.67 4.66
CA LEU A 163 -1.96 1.56 5.60
C LEU A 163 -0.82 0.68 5.10
N ASN A 164 -1.14 -0.42 4.41
CA ASN A 164 -0.15 -1.28 3.78
C ASN A 164 0.62 -0.51 2.68
N GLY A 165 -0.08 0.22 1.81
CA GLY A 165 0.54 1.09 0.81
C GLY A 165 1.42 2.18 1.44
N ALA A 166 0.95 2.82 2.52
CA ALA A 166 1.71 3.82 3.25
C ALA A 166 2.99 3.23 3.87
N LEU A 167 2.91 2.03 4.45
CA LEU A 167 4.05 1.33 5.05
C LEU A 167 5.15 1.08 4.02
N TRP A 168 4.80 0.50 2.87
CA TRP A 168 5.79 0.18 1.85
C TRP A 168 6.39 1.42 1.18
N SER A 169 5.57 2.45 0.95
CA SER A 169 6.04 3.75 0.46
C SER A 169 7.08 4.39 1.40
N LEU A 170 6.84 4.35 2.71
CA LEU A 170 7.77 4.82 3.72
C LEU A 170 9.04 3.96 3.80
N CYS A 171 8.89 2.63 3.70
CA CYS A 171 10.01 1.70 3.68
C CYS A 171 10.93 1.97 2.50
N GLY A 172 10.38 2.09 1.29
CA GLY A 172 11.18 2.40 0.09
C GLY A 172 11.86 3.76 0.21
N SER A 173 11.13 4.79 0.63
CA SER A 173 11.68 6.13 0.77
C SER A 173 12.81 6.19 1.82
N LEU A 174 12.68 5.43 2.91
CA LEU A 174 13.73 5.28 3.91
C LEU A 174 14.97 4.63 3.30
N THR A 175 14.80 3.54 2.55
CA THR A 175 15.92 2.88 1.84
C THR A 175 16.58 3.82 0.84
N ALA A 176 15.83 4.60 0.06
CA ALA A 176 16.36 5.57 -0.89
C ALA A 176 17.30 6.56 -0.21
N VAL A 177 16.86 7.12 0.92
CA VAL A 177 17.62 8.11 1.69
C VAL A 177 18.87 7.49 2.32
N LEU A 178 18.77 6.26 2.84
CA LEU A 178 19.89 5.56 3.48
C LEU A 178 20.96 5.14 2.47
N THR A 179 20.56 4.52 1.36
CA THR A 179 21.48 3.96 0.36
C THR A 179 21.99 5.01 -0.63
N LYS A 180 21.40 6.21 -0.63
CA LYS A 180 21.64 7.28 -1.61
C LYS A 180 21.41 6.82 -3.06
N ASN A 181 20.64 5.75 -3.28
CA ASN A 181 20.39 5.18 -4.59
C ASN A 181 18.87 5.05 -4.83
N LYS A 182 18.41 5.59 -5.96
CA LYS A 182 17.01 5.54 -6.38
C LYS A 182 16.55 4.10 -6.68
N TYR A 183 17.38 3.27 -7.28
CA TYR A 183 16.98 1.94 -7.73
C TYR A 183 16.80 0.94 -6.57
N LEU A 184 17.64 1.05 -5.53
CA LEU A 184 17.52 0.25 -4.31
C LEU A 184 16.24 0.55 -3.53
N SER A 185 15.67 1.73 -3.72
CA SER A 185 14.42 2.17 -3.10
C SER A 185 13.22 1.24 -3.37
N CYS A 186 13.18 0.60 -4.55
CA CYS A 186 12.10 -0.32 -4.93
C CYS A 186 12.45 -1.79 -4.65
N ALA A 187 13.72 -2.14 -4.81
CA ALA A 187 14.18 -3.52 -4.63
C ALA A 187 14.19 -3.95 -3.15
N VAL A 188 14.61 -3.08 -2.25
CA VAL A 188 14.75 -3.44 -0.82
C VAL A 188 13.41 -3.70 -0.14
N PRO A 189 12.34 -2.89 -0.32
CA PRO A 189 11.03 -3.22 0.24
C PRO A 189 10.51 -4.59 -0.23
N PHE A 190 10.72 -4.92 -1.51
CA PHE A 190 10.35 -6.21 -2.08
C PHE A 190 11.15 -7.37 -1.45
N ILE A 191 12.47 -7.24 -1.39
CA ILE A 191 13.35 -8.25 -0.76
C ILE A 191 12.99 -8.40 0.72
N LEU A 192 12.74 -7.29 1.43
CA LEU A 192 12.38 -7.29 2.84
C LEU A 192 11.05 -8.01 3.08
N TYR A 193 10.04 -7.78 2.23
CA TYR A 193 8.79 -8.53 2.28
C TYR A 193 9.05 -10.03 2.14
N TYR A 194 9.77 -10.42 1.09
CA TYR A 194 10.05 -11.82 0.78
C TYR A 194 10.88 -12.53 1.87
N VAL A 195 11.93 -11.88 2.37
CA VAL A 195 12.77 -12.43 3.43
C VAL A 195 11.97 -12.61 4.70
N LEU A 196 11.14 -11.65 5.10
CA LEU A 196 10.32 -11.79 6.31
C LEU A 196 9.28 -12.90 6.18
N THR A 197 8.65 -13.06 5.01
CA THR A 197 7.70 -14.16 4.79
C THR A 197 8.41 -15.53 4.85
N VAL A 198 9.52 -15.70 4.13
CA VAL A 198 10.26 -16.98 4.12
C VAL A 198 10.87 -17.28 5.49
N PHE A 199 11.36 -16.25 6.20
CA PHE A 199 11.95 -16.40 7.52
C PHE A 199 10.91 -16.88 8.54
N GLN A 200 9.70 -16.33 8.49
CA GLN A 200 8.59 -16.76 9.34
C GLN A 200 8.17 -18.20 9.00
N GLU A 201 7.97 -18.54 7.74
CA GLU A 201 7.53 -19.88 7.32
C GLU A 201 8.56 -20.99 7.63
N ARG A 202 9.85 -20.66 7.54
CA ARG A 202 10.93 -21.65 7.69
C ARG A 202 11.42 -21.83 9.12
N TYR A 203 11.57 -20.74 9.88
CA TYR A 203 12.20 -20.78 11.21
C TYR A 203 11.21 -20.57 12.36
N TYR A 204 10.17 -19.75 12.17
CA TYR A 204 9.24 -19.35 13.24
C TYR A 204 7.79 -19.58 12.83
N ARG A 205 7.44 -20.84 12.57
CA ARG A 205 6.11 -21.26 12.10
C ARG A 205 4.96 -20.75 12.98
N ASN A 206 5.17 -20.65 14.29
CA ASN A 206 4.15 -20.22 15.25
C ASN A 206 4.04 -18.69 15.38
N TYR A 207 5.06 -17.93 14.97
CA TYR A 207 5.07 -16.46 15.06
C TYR A 207 4.62 -15.83 13.75
N PHE A 208 3.34 -16.01 13.50
CA PHE A 208 2.57 -15.50 12.39
C PHE A 208 2.74 -13.98 12.17
N PHE A 209 2.87 -13.21 13.26
CA PHE A 209 3.07 -11.75 13.22
C PHE A 209 4.30 -11.27 12.43
N LEU A 210 5.38 -12.05 12.32
CA LEU A 210 6.57 -11.62 11.57
C LEU A 210 6.33 -11.46 10.06
N SER A 211 5.33 -12.16 9.53
CA SER A 211 5.04 -12.13 8.10
C SER A 211 4.23 -10.88 7.73
N PRO A 212 4.72 -10.01 6.83
CA PRO A 212 3.97 -8.82 6.41
C PRO A 212 2.68 -9.17 5.66
N LYS A 213 2.60 -10.39 5.13
CA LYS A 213 1.40 -11.02 4.59
C LYS A 213 0.21 -10.94 5.55
N GLN A 214 0.45 -11.17 6.84
CA GLN A 214 -0.64 -11.20 7.81
C GLN A 214 -1.12 -9.84 8.27
N TRP A 215 -0.30 -8.81 8.12
CA TRP A 215 -0.70 -7.45 8.40
C TRP A 215 -1.73 -6.98 7.37
N ALA A 216 -1.54 -7.36 6.10
CA ALA A 216 -2.45 -7.03 5.01
C ALA A 216 -3.64 -8.00 4.91
N SER A 217 -3.43 -9.30 5.13
CA SER A 217 -4.46 -10.34 5.19
C SER A 217 -4.50 -11.02 6.55
N PRO A 218 -5.32 -10.53 7.50
CA PRO A 218 -5.48 -11.14 8.82
C PRO A 218 -6.23 -12.47 8.71
N ALA A 219 -5.48 -13.57 8.63
CA ALA A 219 -6.03 -14.93 8.71
C ALA A 219 -6.10 -15.43 10.16
N TYR A 220 -5.09 -15.10 10.99
CA TYR A 220 -4.95 -15.61 12.36
C TYR A 220 -5.23 -14.57 13.45
N TYR A 221 -4.99 -13.29 13.15
CA TYR A 221 -5.20 -12.19 14.09
C TYR A 221 -6.43 -11.38 13.72
N GLY A 222 -7.11 -10.78 14.70
CA GLY A 222 -8.24 -9.90 14.45
C GLY A 222 -7.85 -8.64 13.64
N ASN A 223 -8.78 -8.13 12.82
CA ASN A 223 -8.58 -6.94 11.98
C ASN A 223 -8.02 -5.73 12.76
N GLY A 224 -8.51 -5.51 13.99
CA GLY A 224 -8.06 -4.39 14.83
C GLY A 224 -6.59 -4.46 15.21
N PHE A 225 -6.08 -5.66 15.53
CA PHE A 225 -4.67 -5.85 15.87
C PHE A 225 -3.75 -5.57 14.67
N CYS A 226 -4.09 -6.09 13.49
CA CYS A 226 -3.31 -5.83 12.27
C CYS A 226 -3.31 -4.35 11.87
N LEU A 227 -4.44 -3.66 12.01
CA LEU A 227 -4.52 -2.22 11.75
C LEU A 227 -3.63 -1.41 12.71
N LEU A 228 -3.68 -1.73 14.00
CA LEU A 228 -2.81 -1.09 15.00
C LEU A 228 -1.34 -1.37 14.73
N ALA A 229 -0.98 -2.60 14.39
CA ALA A 229 0.39 -2.96 14.03
C ALA A 229 0.88 -2.17 12.81
N LEU A 230 0.08 -2.10 11.73
CA LEU A 230 0.42 -1.31 10.54
C LEU A 230 0.59 0.18 10.87
N LEU A 231 -0.28 0.76 11.70
CA LEU A 231 -0.16 2.14 12.15
C LEU A 231 1.11 2.38 12.96
N LEU A 232 1.43 1.49 13.90
CA LEU A 232 2.63 1.60 14.72
C LEU A 232 3.89 1.47 13.88
N ILE A 233 3.99 0.44 13.02
CA ILE A 233 5.16 0.21 12.17
C ILE A 233 5.34 1.37 11.17
N SER A 234 4.27 1.84 10.52
CA SER A 234 4.34 2.99 9.63
C SER A 234 4.75 4.28 10.36
N SER A 235 4.27 4.50 11.59
CA SER A 235 4.69 5.64 12.41
C SER A 235 6.18 5.58 12.77
N LEU A 236 6.71 4.40 13.09
CA LEU A 236 8.12 4.18 13.38
C LEU A 236 8.99 4.41 12.14
N LEU A 237 8.57 3.89 10.99
CA LEU A 237 9.24 4.13 9.70
C LEU A 237 9.23 5.62 9.33
N ALA A 238 8.12 6.32 9.55
CA ALA A 238 8.05 7.77 9.35
C ALA A 238 9.04 8.50 10.27
N LEU A 239 9.13 8.14 11.55
CA LEU A 239 10.11 8.74 12.47
C LEU A 239 11.56 8.43 12.06
N ALA A 240 11.86 7.21 11.62
CA ALA A 240 13.16 6.83 11.09
C ALA A 240 13.52 7.66 9.86
N LEU A 241 12.60 7.79 8.90
CA LEU A 241 12.78 8.61 7.71
C LEU A 241 13.07 10.06 8.06
N ARG A 242 12.34 10.63 9.02
CA ARG A 242 12.61 12.00 9.51
C ARG A 242 14.03 12.13 10.04
N LYS A 243 14.49 11.21 10.89
CA LYS A 243 15.85 11.24 11.43
C LYS A 243 16.91 11.13 10.32
N CYS A 244 16.69 10.26 9.34
CA CYS A 244 17.59 10.09 8.20
C CYS A 244 17.66 11.35 7.31
N VAL A 245 16.51 11.96 6.99
CA VAL A 245 16.46 13.21 6.21
C VAL A 245 17.13 14.35 6.97
N VAL A 246 16.92 14.47 8.29
CA VAL A 246 17.60 15.49 9.11
C VAL A 246 19.11 15.36 9.02
N ARG A 247 19.65 14.14 9.14
CA ARG A 247 21.10 13.88 9.05
C ARG A 247 21.66 14.29 7.69
N ARG A 248 20.95 13.94 6.62
CA ARG A 248 21.41 14.23 5.25
C ARG A 248 21.31 15.70 4.85
N VAL A 249 20.38 16.45 5.45
CA VAL A 249 20.23 17.89 5.19
C VAL A 249 21.29 18.71 5.94
N VAL A 250 21.84 18.18 7.05
CA VAL A 250 22.85 18.88 7.86
C VAL A 250 24.28 18.56 7.41
N ALA A 251 24.49 17.38 6.82
CA ALA A 251 25.76 16.95 6.25
C ALA A 251 26.01 17.60 4.87
#